data_AF-A0A6I2REW8-F1
#
_entry.id   AF-A0A6I2REW8-F1
#
_cell.length_a   1.000
_cell.length_b   1.000
_cell.length_c   1.000
_cell.angle_alpha   90.00
_cell.angle_beta   90.00
_cell.angle_gamma   90.00
#
_symmetry.space_group_name_H-M   'P 1'
#
loop_
_entity.id
_entity.type
_entity.pdbx_description
1 polymer ?
#
loop_
_entity_poly.entity_id
_entity_poly.type
_entity_poly.pdbx_seq_one_letter_code
_entity_poly.pdbx_strand_id
1 'polypeptide(L)'
;MRSKTDFYRLFFEQLARKGFDVKRSQSSDYIADIYYKNQLVAYFSKADTVIQNPFVAVKDKVMRLINDTAQNTAVKVGICRDCPYTDANEKLPNGSYKLAEYNGVTLACKEHHLFGYVFSTYRTAPDSGEILARQVFYNKEFAGQDFAKRSGLVDEKALFSEEELRVLHAGLVKMSILDQDVSNDARESVERILDKIEEIMPELREADMDFDFDMEFGLNDEMEMGG
;
A
#
# COMPACT_ATOMS: atom_id res chain seq x y z
N MET A 1 -3.75 -4.52 -1.31
CA MET A 1 -4.04 -4.19 -2.72
C MET A 1 -3.57 -2.77 -3.04
N ARG A 2 -2.99 -2.50 -4.23
CA ARG A 2 -2.46 -1.17 -4.60
C ARG A 2 -3.48 -0.28 -5.32
N SER A 3 -4.33 -0.84 -6.18
CA SER A 3 -5.34 -0.08 -6.93
C SER A 3 -6.67 -0.82 -7.10
N LYS A 4 -7.74 -0.10 -7.43
CA LYS A 4 -9.03 -0.73 -7.81
C LYS A 4 -8.94 -1.57 -9.08
N THR A 5 -8.03 -1.24 -9.99
CA THR A 5 -7.82 -2.01 -11.23
C THR A 5 -7.29 -3.41 -10.92
N ASP A 6 -6.46 -3.54 -9.87
CA ASP A 6 -6.01 -4.86 -9.39
C ASP A 6 -7.17 -5.71 -8.91
N PHE A 7 -8.15 -5.09 -8.23
CA PHE A 7 -9.38 -5.78 -7.83
C PHE A 7 -10.14 -6.29 -9.06
N TYR A 8 -10.40 -5.44 -10.07
CA TYR A 8 -11.19 -5.85 -11.24
C TYR A 8 -10.55 -7.04 -11.95
N ARG A 9 -9.22 -6.99 -12.15
CA ARG A 9 -8.48 -8.08 -12.78
C ARG A 9 -8.69 -9.40 -12.03
N LEU A 10 -8.45 -9.39 -10.71
CA LEU A 10 -8.60 -10.59 -9.88
C LEU A 10 -10.05 -11.07 -9.80
N PHE A 11 -11.00 -10.14 -9.71
CA PHE A 11 -12.43 -10.43 -9.67
C PHE A 11 -12.87 -11.11 -10.97
N PHE A 12 -12.51 -10.55 -12.13
CA PHE A 12 -12.84 -11.14 -13.43
C PHE A 12 -12.13 -12.49 -13.66
N GLU A 13 -10.89 -12.65 -13.21
CA GLU A 13 -10.20 -13.95 -13.20
C GLU A 13 -10.93 -14.99 -12.34
N GLN A 14 -11.45 -14.60 -11.17
CA GLN A 14 -12.24 -15.51 -10.33
C GLN A 14 -13.60 -15.84 -10.95
N LEU A 15 -14.28 -14.87 -11.58
CA LEU A 15 -15.51 -15.14 -12.34
C LEU A 15 -15.26 -16.14 -13.47
N ALA A 16 -14.17 -15.98 -14.22
CA ALA A 16 -13.79 -16.91 -15.28
C ALA A 16 -13.64 -18.35 -14.75
N ARG A 17 -12.98 -18.52 -13.60
CA ARG A 17 -12.85 -19.82 -12.92
C ARG A 17 -14.17 -20.42 -12.44
N LYS A 18 -15.21 -19.59 -12.26
CA LYS A 18 -16.57 -20.01 -11.88
C LYS A 18 -17.50 -20.24 -13.08
N GLY A 19 -16.95 -20.19 -14.31
CA GLY A 19 -17.69 -20.48 -15.55
C GLY A 19 -18.40 -19.27 -16.15
N PHE A 20 -18.03 -18.06 -15.75
CA PHE A 20 -18.43 -16.84 -16.44
C PHE A 20 -17.44 -16.51 -17.56
N ASP A 21 -17.90 -15.79 -18.57
CA ASP A 21 -17.06 -15.21 -19.61
C ASP A 21 -17.19 -13.69 -19.53
N VAL A 22 -16.08 -12.99 -19.28
CA VAL A 22 -16.06 -11.54 -19.06
C VAL A 22 -15.37 -10.88 -20.23
N LYS A 23 -16.09 -10.01 -20.94
CA LYS A 23 -15.61 -9.31 -22.14
C LYS A 23 -15.63 -7.82 -21.93
N ARG A 24 -14.74 -7.10 -22.61
CA ARG A 24 -14.81 -5.63 -22.64
C ARG A 24 -16.15 -5.21 -23.27
N SER A 25 -16.86 -4.31 -22.61
CA SER A 25 -18.13 -3.82 -23.14
C SER A 25 -17.92 -2.94 -24.37
N GLN A 26 -18.86 -2.99 -25.30
CA GLN A 26 -18.92 -2.07 -26.44
C GLN A 26 -19.65 -0.76 -26.09
N SER A 27 -20.41 -0.74 -24.99
CA SER A 27 -21.08 0.47 -24.50
C SER A 27 -20.08 1.41 -23.83
N SER A 28 -20.28 2.72 -23.99
CA SER A 28 -19.53 3.73 -23.25
C SER A 28 -19.81 3.72 -21.75
N ASP A 29 -20.93 3.13 -21.32
CA ASP A 29 -21.41 3.22 -19.94
C ASP A 29 -20.86 2.08 -19.06
N TYR A 30 -20.37 1.02 -19.70
CA TYR A 30 -19.89 -0.19 -19.05
C TYR A 30 -18.42 -0.45 -19.34
N ILE A 31 -17.74 -1.06 -18.39
CA ILE A 31 -16.37 -1.54 -18.52
C ILE A 31 -16.37 -2.94 -19.12
N ALA A 32 -17.26 -3.82 -18.64
CA ALA A 32 -17.30 -5.21 -19.03
C ALA A 32 -18.72 -5.78 -19.11
N ASP A 33 -18.89 -6.75 -20.00
CA ASP A 33 -20.08 -7.57 -20.17
C ASP A 33 -19.80 -8.95 -19.56
N ILE A 34 -20.71 -9.44 -18.72
CA ILE A 34 -20.56 -10.69 -17.97
C ILE A 34 -21.56 -11.72 -18.52
N TYR A 35 -21.02 -12.77 -19.12
CA TYR A 35 -21.78 -13.87 -19.68
C TYR A 35 -21.74 -15.10 -18.77
N TYR A 36 -22.85 -15.84 -18.72
CA TYR A 36 -22.92 -17.15 -18.07
C TYR A 36 -23.64 -18.11 -19.00
N LYS A 37 -22.98 -19.22 -19.38
CA LYS A 37 -23.50 -20.19 -20.36
C LYS A 37 -23.99 -19.53 -21.66
N ASN A 38 -23.18 -18.63 -22.21
CA ASN A 38 -23.43 -17.83 -23.42
C ASN A 38 -24.60 -16.82 -23.34
N GLN A 39 -25.22 -16.62 -22.17
CA GLN A 39 -26.22 -15.58 -21.96
C GLN A 39 -25.57 -14.38 -21.27
N LEU A 40 -25.81 -13.16 -21.76
CA LEU A 40 -25.37 -11.92 -21.12
C LEU A 40 -26.22 -11.66 -19.86
N VAL A 41 -25.65 -11.90 -18.68
CA VAL A 41 -26.39 -11.86 -17.42
C VAL A 41 -26.19 -10.56 -16.64
N ALA A 42 -25.06 -9.88 -16.79
CA ALA A 42 -24.80 -8.64 -16.08
C ALA A 42 -23.79 -7.76 -16.82
N TYR A 43 -23.75 -6.49 -16.42
CA TYR A 43 -22.81 -5.47 -16.85
C TYR A 43 -21.98 -5.01 -15.66
N PHE A 44 -20.70 -4.71 -15.88
CA PHE A 44 -19.85 -4.04 -14.90
C PHE A 44 -19.72 -2.57 -15.28
N SER A 45 -20.24 -1.65 -14.47
CA SER A 45 -20.28 -0.22 -14.77
C SER A 45 -19.00 0.51 -14.39
N LYS A 46 -18.83 1.75 -14.90
CA LYS A 46 -17.76 2.65 -14.46
C LYS A 46 -17.89 3.15 -13.02
N ALA A 47 -19.08 2.98 -12.44
CA ALA A 47 -19.35 3.23 -11.02
C ALA A 47 -19.03 2.01 -10.14
N ASP A 48 -18.27 1.06 -10.70
CA ASP A 48 -17.75 -0.12 -10.03
C ASP A 48 -18.83 -1.12 -9.62
N THR A 49 -20.03 -1.05 -10.25
CA THR A 49 -21.25 -1.82 -9.93
C THR A 49 -21.54 -2.93 -10.92
N VAL A 50 -21.97 -4.07 -10.40
CA VAL A 50 -22.57 -5.15 -11.19
C VAL A 50 -24.06 -4.85 -11.36
N ILE A 51 -24.49 -4.62 -12.59
CA ILE A 51 -25.87 -4.33 -12.96
C ILE A 51 -26.43 -5.56 -13.67
N GLN A 52 -27.47 -6.19 -13.12
CA GLN A 52 -28.15 -7.29 -13.78
C GLN A 52 -28.73 -6.84 -15.13
N ASN A 53 -28.63 -7.68 -16.15
CA ASN A 53 -29.21 -7.38 -17.45
C ASN A 53 -30.76 -7.30 -17.35
N PRO A 54 -31.39 -6.15 -17.65
CA PRO A 54 -32.83 -5.98 -17.51
C PRO A 54 -33.63 -6.69 -18.61
N PHE A 55 -32.99 -7.07 -19.72
CA PHE A 55 -33.66 -7.64 -20.89
C PHE A 55 -33.75 -9.17 -20.85
N VAL A 56 -33.15 -9.82 -19.86
CA VAL A 56 -33.18 -11.28 -19.73
C VAL A 56 -33.48 -11.70 -18.29
N ALA A 57 -34.19 -12.82 -18.14
CA ALA A 57 -34.41 -13.42 -16.84
C ALA A 57 -33.10 -14.06 -16.33
N VAL A 58 -32.46 -13.41 -15.36
CA VAL A 58 -31.27 -13.92 -14.67
C VAL A 58 -31.70 -14.56 -13.37
N LYS A 59 -31.27 -15.80 -13.13
CA LYS A 59 -31.57 -16.50 -11.87
C LYS A 59 -30.82 -15.83 -10.71
N ASP A 60 -31.47 -15.62 -9.58
CA ASP A 60 -30.85 -15.05 -8.37
C ASP A 60 -29.55 -15.75 -7.96
N LYS A 61 -29.49 -17.08 -8.13
CA LYS A 61 -28.29 -17.87 -7.83
C LYS A 61 -27.06 -17.41 -8.63
N VAL A 62 -27.25 -16.94 -9.87
CA VAL A 62 -26.17 -16.45 -10.72
C VAL A 62 -25.67 -15.10 -10.20
N MET A 63 -26.59 -14.18 -9.87
CA MET A 63 -26.22 -12.88 -9.29
C MET A 63 -25.56 -13.02 -7.92
N ARG A 64 -26.07 -13.92 -7.06
CA ARG A 64 -25.43 -14.26 -5.79
C ARG A 64 -24.02 -14.79 -6.00
N LEU A 65 -23.81 -15.70 -6.97
CA LEU A 65 -22.47 -16.21 -7.26
C LEU A 65 -21.50 -15.10 -7.70
N ILE A 66 -21.95 -14.11 -8.48
CA ILE A 66 -21.13 -12.95 -8.86
C ILE A 66 -20.77 -12.13 -7.61
N ASN A 67 -21.75 -11.82 -6.77
CA ASN A 67 -21.55 -11.04 -5.54
C ASN A 67 -20.64 -11.76 -4.54
N ASP A 68 -20.85 -13.06 -4.32
CA ASP A 68 -20.01 -13.90 -3.48
C ASP A 68 -18.58 -13.96 -4.02
N THR A 69 -18.41 -13.97 -5.34
CA THR A 69 -17.08 -13.95 -5.97
C THR A 69 -16.37 -12.62 -5.72
N ALA A 70 -17.08 -11.50 -5.83
CA ALA A 70 -16.53 -10.18 -5.52
C ALA A 70 -16.10 -10.09 -4.05
N GLN A 71 -16.99 -10.54 -3.15
CA GLN A 71 -16.77 -10.62 -1.72
C GLN A 71 -15.56 -11.48 -1.32
N ASN A 72 -15.45 -12.68 -1.89
CA ASN A 72 -14.31 -13.57 -1.64
C ASN A 72 -13.00 -13.00 -2.21
N THR A 73 -13.06 -12.34 -3.36
CA THR A 73 -11.91 -11.65 -3.95
C THR A 73 -11.44 -10.53 -3.02
N ALA A 74 -12.37 -9.73 -2.48
CA ALA A 74 -12.07 -8.64 -1.55
C ALA A 74 -11.35 -9.13 -0.29
N VAL A 75 -11.83 -10.22 0.33
CA VAL A 75 -11.15 -10.85 1.47
C VAL A 75 -9.73 -11.28 1.09
N LYS A 76 -9.60 -11.97 -0.06
CA LYS A 76 -8.31 -12.50 -0.52
C LYS A 76 -7.26 -11.41 -0.78
N VAL A 77 -7.68 -10.21 -1.18
CA VAL A 77 -6.77 -9.09 -1.47
C VAL A 77 -6.58 -8.13 -0.29
N GLY A 78 -7.13 -8.48 0.88
CA GLY A 78 -6.97 -7.73 2.13
C GLY A 78 -7.81 -6.45 2.20
N ILE A 79 -8.97 -6.44 1.55
CA ILE A 79 -9.93 -5.33 1.68
C ILE A 79 -10.73 -5.49 2.97
N CYS A 80 -10.86 -4.40 3.72
CA CYS A 80 -11.62 -4.38 4.97
C CYS A 80 -13.10 -4.62 4.70
N ARG A 81 -13.69 -5.59 5.41
CA ARG A 81 -15.11 -5.94 5.30
C ARG A 81 -15.91 -5.73 6.58
N ASP A 82 -15.22 -5.57 7.70
CA ASP A 82 -15.84 -5.22 8.96
C ASP A 82 -16.09 -3.73 8.98
N CYS A 83 -17.27 -3.32 9.45
CA CYS A 83 -17.61 -1.91 9.55
C CYS A 83 -16.59 -1.19 10.45
N PRO A 84 -15.79 -0.24 9.93
CA PRO A 84 -14.74 0.39 10.71
C PRO A 84 -15.25 1.60 11.50
N TYR A 85 -16.54 1.89 11.46
CA TYR A 85 -17.20 2.98 12.15
C TYR A 85 -18.38 2.49 12.98
N THR A 86 -18.79 3.33 13.91
CA THR A 86 -19.97 3.18 14.77
C THR A 86 -20.90 4.37 14.54
N ASP A 87 -22.08 4.33 15.15
CA ASP A 87 -23.04 5.44 15.07
C ASP A 87 -22.53 6.74 15.70
N ALA A 88 -21.46 6.69 16.51
CA ALA A 88 -20.81 7.86 17.07
C ALA A 88 -19.93 8.62 16.05
N ASN A 89 -19.57 7.99 14.93
CA ASN A 89 -18.73 8.63 13.91
C ASN A 89 -19.54 9.66 13.11
N GLU A 90 -18.94 10.82 12.89
CA GLU A 90 -19.53 11.89 12.08
C GLU A 90 -19.70 11.43 10.63
N LYS A 91 -20.93 11.54 10.10
CA LYS A 91 -21.22 11.29 8.69
C LYS A 91 -21.03 12.57 7.89
N LEU A 92 -20.07 12.53 6.97
CA LEU A 92 -19.70 13.64 6.10
C LEU A 92 -20.71 13.81 4.96
N PRO A 93 -20.83 15.00 4.35
CA PRO A 93 -21.81 15.28 3.28
C PRO A 93 -21.72 14.36 2.05
N ASN A 94 -20.53 13.81 1.77
CA ASN A 94 -20.30 12.87 0.67
C ASN A 94 -20.70 11.41 0.99
N GLY A 95 -21.29 11.19 2.17
CA GLY A 95 -21.73 9.89 2.68
C GLY A 95 -20.62 9.02 3.25
N SER A 96 -19.40 9.54 3.41
CA SER A 96 -18.32 8.87 4.16
C SER A 96 -18.41 9.17 5.65
N TYR A 97 -17.83 8.31 6.47
CA TYR A 97 -17.74 8.48 7.92
C TYR A 97 -16.33 8.92 8.30
N LYS A 98 -16.24 9.94 9.15
CA LYS A 98 -14.97 10.40 9.72
C LYS A 98 -14.55 9.46 10.83
N LEU A 99 -13.42 8.78 10.62
CA LEU A 99 -12.87 7.84 11.59
C LEU A 99 -11.94 8.55 12.58
N ALA A 100 -11.10 9.45 12.10
CA ALA A 100 -10.19 10.24 12.92
C ALA A 100 -9.82 11.55 12.21
N GLU A 101 -9.43 12.56 12.99
CA GLU A 101 -8.94 13.83 12.50
C GLU A 101 -7.84 14.34 13.44
N TYR A 102 -6.69 14.70 12.89
CA TYR A 102 -5.58 15.26 13.66
C TYR A 102 -4.72 16.16 12.77
N ASN A 103 -4.34 17.32 13.29
CA ASN A 103 -3.46 18.29 12.61
C ASN A 103 -3.90 18.63 11.17
N GLY A 104 -5.21 18.85 10.99
CA GLY A 104 -5.81 19.16 9.68
C GLY A 104 -5.79 18.01 8.67
N VAL A 105 -5.46 16.79 9.09
CA VAL A 105 -5.58 15.56 8.29
C VAL A 105 -6.78 14.76 8.78
N THR A 106 -7.59 14.27 7.86
CA THR A 106 -8.76 13.44 8.15
C THR A 106 -8.58 12.04 7.58
N LEU A 107 -8.88 11.02 8.37
CA LEU A 107 -9.09 9.65 7.93
C LEU A 107 -10.60 9.41 7.86
N ALA A 108 -11.10 9.14 6.65
CA ALA A 108 -12.50 8.83 6.39
C ALA A 108 -12.66 7.46 5.75
N CYS A 109 -13.85 6.89 5.89
CA CYS A 109 -14.20 5.60 5.29
C CYS A 109 -15.58 5.64 4.65
N LYS A 110 -15.75 4.95 3.53
CA LYS A 110 -17.03 4.78 2.85
C LYS A 110 -17.24 3.32 2.49
N GLU A 111 -18.44 2.83 2.69
CA GLU A 111 -18.83 1.51 2.20
C GLU A 111 -18.96 1.52 0.67
N HIS A 112 -18.31 0.55 0.04
CA HIS A 112 -18.38 0.28 -1.38
C HIS A 112 -19.20 -0.99 -1.61
N HIS A 113 -20.28 -0.84 -2.37
CA HIS A 113 -21.31 -1.85 -2.58
C HIS A 113 -20.78 -3.22 -3.09
N LEU A 114 -19.63 -3.23 -3.79
CA LEU A 114 -19.08 -4.44 -4.40
C LEU A 114 -18.10 -5.22 -3.51
N PHE A 115 -17.26 -4.52 -2.73
CA PHE A 115 -16.08 -5.15 -2.14
C PHE A 115 -15.74 -4.66 -0.73
N GLY A 116 -16.64 -3.94 -0.06
CA GLY A 116 -16.49 -3.56 1.34
C GLY A 116 -16.01 -2.13 1.52
N TYR A 117 -15.13 -1.87 2.47
CA TYR A 117 -14.83 -0.52 2.92
C TYR A 117 -13.61 0.10 2.21
N VAL A 118 -13.79 1.32 1.73
CA VAL A 118 -12.75 2.13 1.09
C VAL A 118 -12.41 3.30 2.00
N PHE A 119 -11.13 3.46 2.27
CA PHE A 119 -10.60 4.51 3.13
C PHE A 119 -10.05 5.65 2.29
N SER A 120 -10.07 6.85 2.84
CA SER A 120 -9.35 7.96 2.26
C SER A 120 -8.78 8.86 3.33
N THR A 121 -7.58 9.36 3.06
CA THR A 121 -6.91 10.37 3.87
C THR A 121 -6.79 11.65 3.07
N TYR A 122 -7.04 12.79 3.69
CA TYR A 122 -6.92 14.09 3.03
C TYR A 122 -6.62 15.19 4.03
N ARG A 123 -6.12 16.32 3.52
CA ARG A 123 -6.00 17.55 4.31
C ARG A 123 -7.22 18.43 4.08
N THR A 124 -7.60 19.20 5.09
CA THR A 124 -8.63 20.22 4.96
C THR A 124 -7.96 21.59 5.07
N ALA A 125 -8.18 22.46 4.09
CA ALA A 125 -7.69 23.83 4.14
C ALA A 125 -8.37 24.58 5.31
N PRO A 126 -7.62 25.23 6.23
CA PRO A 126 -8.18 25.88 7.41
C PRO A 126 -9.24 26.92 7.09
N ASP A 127 -9.06 27.65 5.98
CA ASP A 127 -9.86 28.83 5.66
C ASP A 127 -11.10 28.51 4.80
N SER A 128 -11.00 27.52 3.91
CA SER A 128 -12.05 27.19 2.93
C SER A 128 -12.77 25.88 3.19
N GLY A 129 -12.25 25.01 4.07
CA GLY A 129 -12.76 23.66 4.24
C GLY A 129 -12.52 22.75 3.03
N GLU A 130 -11.72 23.18 2.06
CA GLU A 130 -11.46 22.44 0.84
C GLU A 130 -10.61 21.19 1.12
N ILE A 131 -10.98 20.09 0.48
CA ILE A 131 -10.27 18.81 0.57
C ILE A 131 -9.06 18.85 -0.37
N LEU A 132 -7.87 18.74 0.20
CA LEU A 132 -6.59 18.75 -0.50
C LEU A 132 -5.86 17.41 -0.39
N ALA A 133 -5.09 17.07 -1.43
CA ALA A 133 -4.22 15.90 -1.47
C ALA A 133 -4.89 14.60 -1.01
N ARG A 134 -6.11 14.33 -1.52
CA ARG A 134 -6.85 13.12 -1.15
C ARG A 134 -6.16 11.88 -1.69
N GLN A 135 -5.94 10.90 -0.82
CA GLN A 135 -5.45 9.57 -1.16
C GLN A 135 -6.51 8.52 -0.81
N VAL A 136 -6.58 7.45 -1.59
CA VAL A 136 -7.60 6.40 -1.46
C VAL A 136 -6.93 5.06 -1.23
N PHE A 137 -7.41 4.33 -0.23
CA PHE A 137 -6.86 3.06 0.21
C PHE A 137 -7.96 2.01 0.31
N TYR A 138 -7.60 0.78 -0.02
CA TYR A 138 -8.51 -0.37 0.09
C TYR A 138 -8.14 -1.27 1.27
N ASN A 139 -7.08 -0.93 1.99
CA ASN A 139 -6.60 -1.66 3.15
C ASN A 139 -6.55 -0.68 4.34
N LYS A 140 -7.07 -1.11 5.48
CA LYS A 140 -7.23 -0.26 6.67
C LYS A 140 -5.89 0.10 7.26
N GLU A 141 -4.96 -0.85 7.31
CA GLU A 141 -3.63 -0.68 7.90
C GLU A 141 -2.83 0.37 7.13
N PHE A 142 -2.84 0.30 5.80
CA PHE A 142 -2.18 1.31 4.94
C PHE A 142 -2.81 2.69 5.08
N ALA A 143 -4.15 2.77 5.16
CA ALA A 143 -4.83 4.05 5.39
C ALA A 143 -4.46 4.66 6.76
N GLY A 144 -4.35 3.82 7.78
CA GLY A 144 -3.94 4.22 9.13
C GLY A 144 -2.48 4.69 9.18
N GLN A 145 -1.57 3.99 8.50
CA GLN A 145 -0.17 4.40 8.39
C GLN A 145 -0.02 5.74 7.67
N ASP A 146 -0.70 5.92 6.53
CA ASP A 146 -0.69 7.18 5.79
C ASP A 146 -1.26 8.33 6.65
N PHE A 147 -2.37 8.09 7.35
CA PHE A 147 -2.94 9.05 8.29
C PHE A 147 -1.95 9.43 9.39
N ALA A 148 -1.34 8.45 10.05
CA ALA A 148 -0.41 8.68 11.15
C ALA A 148 0.80 9.51 10.72
N LYS A 149 1.40 9.18 9.56
CA LYS A 149 2.50 9.96 8.98
C LYS A 149 2.10 11.38 8.62
N ARG A 150 1.04 11.55 7.83
CA ARG A 150 0.64 12.87 7.31
C ARG A 150 0.15 13.81 8.40
N SER A 151 -0.48 13.26 9.44
CA SER A 151 -0.96 14.02 10.59
C SER A 151 0.17 14.37 11.57
N GLY A 152 1.35 13.76 11.44
CA GLY A 152 2.48 13.95 12.34
C GLY A 152 2.36 13.19 13.66
N LEU A 153 1.48 12.18 13.74
CA LEU A 153 1.40 11.26 14.88
C LEU A 153 2.60 10.32 14.94
N VAL A 154 3.19 10.03 13.79
CA VAL A 154 4.42 9.26 13.65
C VAL A 154 5.43 10.14 12.92
N ASP A 155 6.61 10.29 13.50
CA ASP A 155 7.74 10.84 12.76
C ASP A 155 8.14 9.83 11.69
N GLU A 156 8.03 10.23 10.42
CA GLU A 156 8.38 9.37 9.29
C GLU A 156 9.85 8.94 9.31
N LYS A 157 10.71 9.70 10.03
CA LYS A 157 12.11 9.36 10.27
C LYS A 157 12.31 8.29 11.34
N ALA A 158 11.31 7.98 12.16
CA ALA A 158 11.39 7.06 13.30
C ALA A 158 10.80 5.66 13.02
N LEU A 159 10.93 5.13 11.79
CA LEU A 159 10.49 3.76 11.45
C LEU A 159 11.36 2.67 12.09
N PHE A 160 12.60 3.03 12.45
CA PHE A 160 13.56 2.21 13.17
C PHE A 160 13.99 3.02 14.40
N SER A 161 14.22 2.33 15.51
CA SER A 161 14.95 2.91 16.64
C SER A 161 16.38 3.27 16.22
N GLU A 162 17.02 4.19 16.92
CA GLU A 162 18.44 4.52 16.68
C GLU A 162 19.34 3.28 16.73
N GLU A 163 19.03 2.32 17.60
CA GLU A 163 19.80 1.07 17.72
C GLU A 163 19.63 0.19 16.48
N GLU A 164 18.41 0.07 15.95
CA GLU A 164 18.15 -0.66 14.70
C GLU A 164 18.81 0.02 13.50
N LEU A 165 18.83 1.36 13.45
CA LEU A 165 19.53 2.11 12.41
C LEU A 165 21.05 1.92 12.47
N ARG A 166 21.65 1.94 13.67
CA ARG A 166 23.08 1.65 13.87
C ARG A 166 23.44 0.24 13.39
N VAL A 167 22.63 -0.76 13.71
CA VAL A 167 22.86 -2.15 13.27
C VAL A 167 22.74 -2.28 11.75
N LEU A 168 21.75 -1.63 11.14
CA LEU A 168 21.56 -1.62 9.68
C LEU A 168 22.72 -0.90 8.96
N HIS A 169 23.13 0.27 9.43
CA HIS A 169 24.26 1.03 8.88
C HIS A 169 25.55 0.21 8.92
N ALA A 170 25.92 -0.36 10.07
CA ALA A 170 27.12 -1.18 10.22
C ALA A 170 27.10 -2.43 9.32
N GLY A 171 25.94 -3.04 9.11
CA GLY A 171 25.78 -4.18 8.19
C GLY A 171 25.97 -3.79 6.73
N LEU A 172 25.41 -2.65 6.31
CA LEU A 172 25.49 -2.15 4.93
C LEU A 172 26.90 -1.64 4.58
N VAL A 173 27.61 -1.00 5.51
CA VAL A 173 29.01 -0.60 5.33
C VAL A 173 29.90 -1.83 5.12
N LYS A 174 29.76 -2.86 5.98
CA LYS A 174 30.51 -4.12 5.83
C LYS A 174 30.26 -4.79 4.49
N MET A 175 29.01 -4.81 4.02
CA MET A 175 28.67 -5.36 2.71
C MET A 175 29.27 -4.54 1.56
N SER A 176 29.35 -3.21 1.71
CA SER A 176 29.98 -2.33 0.71
C SER A 176 31.51 -2.50 0.63
N ILE A 177 32.16 -2.90 1.72
CA ILE A 177 33.62 -3.09 1.77
C ILE A 177 34.05 -4.51 1.40
N LEU A 178 33.37 -5.53 1.95
CA LEU A 178 33.85 -6.91 1.94
C LEU A 178 33.28 -7.77 0.81
N ASP A 179 32.16 -7.36 0.20
CA ASP A 179 31.39 -8.25 -0.67
C ASP A 179 31.63 -7.91 -2.16
N GLN A 180 32.33 -8.81 -2.86
CA GLN A 180 32.65 -8.70 -4.29
C GLN A 180 31.58 -9.29 -5.21
N ASP A 181 30.61 -10.04 -4.66
CA ASP A 181 29.55 -10.71 -5.43
C ASP A 181 28.26 -9.85 -5.58
N VAL A 182 28.30 -8.58 -5.15
CA VAL A 182 27.18 -7.65 -5.23
C VAL A 182 27.19 -6.91 -6.57
N SER A 183 26.06 -6.92 -7.29
CA SER A 183 25.93 -6.19 -8.55
C SER A 183 26.07 -4.68 -8.37
N ASN A 184 26.52 -3.97 -9.41
CA ASN A 184 26.66 -2.50 -9.38
C ASN A 184 25.34 -1.79 -9.01
N ASP A 185 24.20 -2.26 -9.54
CA ASP A 185 22.87 -1.71 -9.22
C ASP A 185 22.50 -1.88 -7.73
N ALA A 186 22.91 -3.01 -7.13
CA ALA A 186 22.71 -3.25 -5.72
C ALA A 186 23.64 -2.35 -4.88
N ARG A 187 24.86 -2.10 -5.34
CA ARG A 187 25.83 -1.19 -4.71
C ARG A 187 25.33 0.26 -4.68
N GLU A 188 24.83 0.78 -5.81
CA GLU A 188 24.20 2.12 -5.87
C GLU A 188 22.93 2.21 -5.02
N SER A 189 22.22 1.09 -4.84
CA SER A 189 21.05 1.04 -3.96
C SER A 189 21.44 1.08 -2.49
N VAL A 190 22.56 0.44 -2.13
CA VAL A 190 23.14 0.46 -0.78
C VAL A 190 23.65 1.85 -0.42
N GLU A 191 24.38 2.52 -1.31
CA GLU A 191 24.84 3.90 -1.10
C GLU A 191 23.66 4.84 -0.82
N ARG A 192 22.60 4.77 -1.62
CA ARG A 192 21.38 5.57 -1.40
C ARG A 192 20.64 5.23 -0.11
N ILE A 193 20.83 4.04 0.45
CA ILE A 193 20.26 3.66 1.76
C ILE A 193 21.14 4.21 2.87
N LEU A 194 22.46 4.11 2.76
CA LEU A 194 23.43 4.70 3.69
C LEU A 194 23.23 6.21 3.80
N ASP A 195 23.15 6.93 2.68
CA ASP A 195 22.88 8.38 2.64
C ASP A 195 21.63 8.76 3.43
N LYS A 196 20.56 7.97 3.31
CA LYS A 196 19.30 8.21 4.02
C LYS A 196 19.41 7.93 5.51
N ILE A 197 20.17 6.89 5.90
CA ILE A 197 20.39 6.58 7.31
C ILE A 197 21.25 7.68 7.95
N GLU A 198 22.30 8.14 7.25
CA GLU A 198 23.18 9.23 7.71
C GLU A 198 22.48 10.59 7.71
N GLU A 199 21.48 10.82 6.86
CA GLU A 199 20.62 12.01 6.95
C GLU A 199 19.71 11.97 8.19
N ILE A 200 19.34 10.78 8.66
CA ILE A 200 18.54 10.57 9.89
C ILE A 200 19.43 10.64 11.14
N MET A 201 20.63 10.07 11.08
CA MET A 201 21.63 10.01 12.16
C MET A 201 22.98 10.56 11.68
N PRO A 202 23.16 11.89 11.66
CA PRO A 202 24.37 12.54 11.12
C PRO A 202 25.66 12.13 11.86
N GLU A 203 25.56 11.73 13.12
CA GLU A 203 26.68 11.23 13.92
C GLU A 203 27.31 9.94 13.37
N LEU A 204 26.58 9.14 12.56
CA LEU A 204 27.14 7.94 11.92
C LEU A 204 28.12 8.28 10.80
N ARG A 205 28.04 9.49 10.24
CA ARG A 205 28.93 9.98 9.19
C ARG A 205 30.35 10.28 9.69
N GLU A 206 30.47 10.62 10.97
CA GLU A 206 31.75 10.96 11.61
C GLU A 206 32.43 9.75 12.27
N ALA A 207 31.67 8.69 12.57
CA ALA A 207 32.19 7.45 13.15
C ALA A 207 33.09 6.64 12.19
N ASP A 208 33.03 6.92 10.89
CA ASP A 208 33.88 6.28 9.87
C ASP A 208 35.32 6.82 9.83
N MET A 209 35.68 7.79 10.69
CA MET A 209 37.06 8.31 10.79
C MET A 209 37.86 7.81 12.00
N ASP A 210 37.31 6.96 12.86
CA ASP A 210 38.11 6.21 13.84
C ASP A 210 38.70 4.95 13.17
N PHE A 211 39.37 5.15 12.03
CA PHE A 211 40.30 4.17 11.49
C PHE A 211 41.58 4.28 12.33
N ASP A 212 41.67 3.45 13.37
CA ASP A 212 42.82 3.42 14.27
C ASP A 212 44.03 2.82 13.54
N PHE A 213 44.72 3.68 12.78
CA PHE A 213 45.83 3.35 11.87
C PHE A 213 46.95 2.58 12.59
N ASP A 214 47.12 2.83 13.90
CA ASP A 214 48.11 2.18 14.75
C ASP A 214 47.76 0.71 15.07
N MET A 215 46.47 0.34 15.08
CA MET A 215 46.04 -1.01 15.45
C MET A 215 46.16 -2.01 14.29
N GLU A 216 46.02 -1.54 13.04
CA GLU A 216 45.93 -2.42 11.86
C GLU A 216 47.25 -2.56 11.09
N PHE A 217 48.16 -1.58 11.18
CA PHE A 217 49.47 -1.61 10.50
C PHE A 217 50.68 -1.68 11.45
N GLY A 218 50.50 -1.57 12.77
CA GLY A 218 51.59 -1.56 13.76
C GLY A 218 52.20 -2.93 14.11
N LEU A 219 51.77 -4.03 13.48
CA LEU A 219 52.22 -5.39 13.82
C LEU A 219 53.21 -6.02 12.83
N ASN A 220 53.72 -5.28 11.83
CA ASN A 220 54.64 -5.84 10.83
C ASN A 220 56.12 -5.44 10.97
N ASP A 221 56.49 -4.57 11.92
CA ASP A 221 57.91 -4.15 12.08
C ASP A 221 58.74 -5.04 13.04
N GLU A 222 58.15 -6.06 13.68
CA GLU A 222 58.89 -6.93 14.63
C GLU A 222 59.23 -8.34 14.11
N MET A 223 58.89 -8.68 12.86
CA MET A 223 59.16 -10.03 12.30
C MET A 223 60.23 -10.11 11.19
N GLU A 224 60.99 -9.03 10.94
CA GLU A 224 62.10 -9.03 9.94
C GLU A 224 63.51 -8.85 10.54
N MET A 225 63.72 -9.25 11.80
CA MET A 225 65.06 -9.37 12.41
C MET A 225 65.18 -10.68 13.21
N GLY A 226 65.33 -11.82 12.53
CA GLY A 226 65.73 -13.06 13.18
C GLY A 226 65.53 -14.33 12.36
N GLY A 227 66.50 -14.66 11.51
CA GLY A 227 66.58 -15.96 10.83
C GLY A 227 67.46 -15.96 9.59
#